data_AF-A0A0L0C4D6-F1
#
_entry.id   AF-A0A0L0C4D6-F1
#
_cell.length_a   1.000
_cell.length_b   1.000
_cell.length_c   1.000
_cell.angle_alpha   90.00
_cell.angle_beta   90.00
_cell.angle_gamma   90.00
#
_symmetry.space_group_name_H-M   'P 1'
#
loop_
_entity.id
_entity.type
_entity.pdbx_description
1 polymer ?
#
loop_
_entity_poly.entity_id
_entity_poly.type
_entity_poly.pdbx_seq_one_letter_code
_entity_poly.pdbx_strand_id
1 'polypeptide(L)'
;MAKTEENITTDRNLLSTDNPVFCCYCFWGSILIIKMLLMSILTAMRRFRKKSFVNPEDLALNKVTEPVLNDPDVERVRRAHLNDLENIMPFMLIALAYIAVGPKPLVAQSTEAALGPLNGHKFMNMSSTSSSTTTNKLNYFSMLNLDNPVFCCFLFWTSVLVIKMLLMSLLTALQRFRYKVFPNQEDLFFNNIEVQFNDPHVERVRRAHRNDMENILPYFTMSLLYICTNPSAAIACNLFRVAAVARVVHSLVYAFYPVPQPSRVLAWGVMFVITLYMAADIFANQEDLVFHNVDLQFNEPHVERVRRAHRNDMENILPYFTMSLIYICTNPSPTLACNLFRVAAVGRIIHTLVYAFYPVPQPSRVISWGLMFVITLYMAADVGLQMIKYI
;
A
#
# COMPACT_ATOMS: atom_id res chain seq x y z
N MET A 1 -39.84 -12.80 32.94
CA MET A 1 -38.90 -11.73 33.36
C MET A 1 -37.71 -12.44 33.99
N ALA A 2 -36.47 -12.38 33.51
CA ALA A 2 -35.82 -11.54 32.52
C ALA A 2 -34.85 -12.41 31.69
N LYS A 3 -34.75 -12.16 30.37
CA LYS A 3 -33.60 -12.63 29.58
C LYS A 3 -32.43 -11.74 29.97
N THR A 4 -31.45 -12.30 30.65
CA THR A 4 -30.14 -11.67 30.80
C THR A 4 -29.54 -11.66 29.40
N GLU A 5 -29.66 -10.53 28.71
CA GLU A 5 -28.79 -10.21 27.58
C GLU A 5 -27.38 -10.16 28.15
N GLU A 6 -26.69 -11.29 28.08
CA GLU A 6 -25.27 -11.37 28.38
C GLU A 6 -24.56 -10.49 27.34
N ASN A 7 -24.23 -9.29 27.80
CA ASN A 7 -23.45 -8.28 27.14
C ASN A 7 -22.01 -8.81 27.01
N ILE A 8 -21.79 -9.81 26.16
CA ILE A 8 -20.47 -10.34 25.82
C ILE A 8 -19.92 -9.47 24.69
N THR A 9 -19.73 -8.18 24.97
CA THR A 9 -18.61 -7.44 24.39
C THR A 9 -17.38 -7.82 25.20
N THR A 10 -16.93 -9.07 25.06
CA THR A 10 -15.53 -9.35 25.39
C THR A 10 -14.72 -8.49 24.44
N ASP A 11 -13.85 -7.62 24.98
CA ASP A 11 -12.78 -6.94 24.26
C ASP A 11 -11.91 -7.98 23.52
N ARG A 12 -12.41 -8.48 22.40
CA ARG A 12 -11.65 -9.38 21.54
C ARG A 12 -10.63 -8.50 20.84
N ASN A 13 -9.36 -8.75 21.09
CA ASN A 13 -8.30 -8.16 20.29
C ASN A 13 -8.47 -8.66 18.84
N LEU A 14 -9.11 -7.85 17.99
CA LEU A 14 -9.52 -8.25 16.64
C LEU A 14 -8.33 -8.47 15.70
N LEU A 15 -7.20 -7.82 16.00
CA LEU A 15 -5.91 -7.94 15.31
C LEU A 15 -4.97 -8.91 16.06
N SER A 16 -5.53 -10.05 16.48
CA SER A 16 -4.82 -11.14 17.16
C SER A 16 -4.93 -12.44 16.36
N THR A 17 -3.95 -13.32 16.52
CA THR A 17 -3.98 -14.70 16.02
C THR A 17 -5.11 -15.56 16.62
N ASP A 18 -5.82 -15.05 17.63
CA ASP A 18 -7.02 -15.69 18.18
C ASP A 18 -8.24 -15.51 17.27
N ASN A 19 -8.21 -14.52 16.37
CA ASN A 19 -9.29 -14.26 15.43
C ASN A 19 -9.05 -15.03 14.11
N PRO A 20 -9.85 -16.06 13.79
CA PRO A 20 -9.64 -16.86 12.57
C PRO A 20 -9.79 -16.03 11.28
N VAL A 21 -10.61 -14.97 11.30
CA VAL A 21 -10.76 -14.05 10.16
C VAL A 21 -9.47 -13.25 9.95
N PHE A 22 -8.84 -12.81 11.03
CA PHE A 22 -7.54 -12.13 10.97
C PHE A 22 -6.44 -13.08 10.47
N CYS A 23 -6.39 -14.32 10.95
CA CYS A 23 -5.44 -15.32 10.45
C CYS A 23 -5.60 -15.59 8.96
N CYS A 24 -6.85 -15.71 8.48
CA CYS A 24 -7.17 -15.89 7.07
C CYS A 24 -6.68 -14.70 6.22
N TYR A 25 -6.95 -13.47 6.68
CA TYR A 25 -6.43 -12.27 6.05
C TYR A 25 -4.90 -12.23 6.00
N CYS A 26 -4.23 -12.57 7.11
CA CYS A 26 -2.76 -12.60 7.19
C CYS A 26 -2.16 -13.64 6.23
N PHE A 27 -2.76 -14.82 6.10
CA PHE A 27 -2.31 -15.87 5.18
C PHE A 27 -2.43 -15.42 3.72
N TRP A 28 -3.63 -15.06 3.27
CA TRP A 28 -3.86 -14.67 1.88
C TRP A 28 -3.17 -13.35 1.52
N GLY A 29 -3.11 -12.42 2.48
CA GLY A 29 -2.35 -11.18 2.35
C GLY A 29 -0.86 -11.44 2.11
N SER A 30 -0.27 -12.38 2.85
CA SER A 30 1.13 -12.79 2.66
C SER A 30 1.36 -13.36 1.24
N ILE A 31 0.46 -14.22 0.76
CA ILE A 31 0.54 -14.77 -0.61
C ILE A 31 0.46 -13.65 -1.66
N LEU A 32 -0.47 -12.71 -1.50
CA LEU A 32 -0.63 -11.59 -2.43
C LEU A 32 0.59 -10.68 -2.46
N ILE A 33 1.18 -10.37 -1.30
CA ILE A 33 2.42 -9.58 -1.22
C ILE A 33 3.60 -10.35 -1.86
N ILE A 34 3.76 -11.65 -1.58
CA ILE A 34 4.80 -12.47 -2.22
C ILE A 34 4.63 -12.44 -3.74
N LYS A 35 3.41 -12.67 -4.24
CA LYS A 35 3.12 -12.63 -5.68
C LYS A 35 3.47 -11.28 -6.29
N MET A 36 3.09 -10.18 -5.64
CA MET A 36 3.44 -8.83 -6.09
C MET A 36 4.96 -8.60 -6.11
N LEU A 37 5.69 -9.03 -5.06
CA LEU A 37 7.15 -8.96 -5.02
C LEU A 37 7.78 -9.75 -6.18
N LEU A 38 7.30 -10.96 -6.48
CA LEU A 38 7.80 -11.75 -7.61
C LEU A 38 7.61 -11.06 -8.97
N MET A 39 6.60 -10.20 -9.13
CA MET A 39 6.40 -9.43 -10.36
C MET A 39 7.57 -8.48 -10.67
N SER A 40 8.24 -7.96 -9.63
CA SER A 40 9.43 -7.12 -9.81
C SER A 40 10.63 -7.91 -10.36
N ILE A 41 10.83 -9.15 -9.87
CA ILE A 41 11.85 -10.08 -10.38
C ILE A 41 11.55 -10.44 -11.84
N LEU A 42 10.29 -10.80 -12.15
CA LEU A 42 9.88 -11.12 -13.52
C LEU A 42 10.11 -9.94 -14.48
N THR A 43 9.87 -8.72 -14.02
CA THR A 43 10.15 -7.50 -14.79
C THR A 43 11.65 -7.39 -15.08
N ALA A 44 12.51 -7.56 -14.07
CA ALA A 44 13.95 -7.53 -14.24
C ALA A 44 14.43 -8.63 -15.21
N MET A 45 13.98 -9.87 -15.01
CA MET A 45 14.30 -11.00 -15.89
C MET A 45 13.91 -10.73 -17.34
N ARG A 46 12.73 -10.12 -17.58
CA ARG A 46 12.28 -9.81 -18.94
C ARG A 46 13.12 -8.70 -19.57
N ARG A 47 13.50 -7.68 -18.80
CA ARG A 47 14.39 -6.60 -19.26
C ARG A 47 15.75 -7.14 -19.70
N PHE A 48 16.37 -8.01 -18.90
CA PHE A 48 17.64 -8.64 -19.27
C PHE A 48 17.51 -9.53 -20.51
N ARG A 49 16.47 -10.37 -20.58
CA ARG A 49 16.24 -11.25 -21.73
C ARG A 49 15.99 -10.48 -23.03
N LYS A 50 15.34 -9.33 -22.96
CA LYS A 50 15.01 -8.48 -24.11
C LYS A 50 16.03 -7.37 -24.38
N LYS A 51 17.05 -7.24 -23.53
CA LYS A 51 18.00 -6.12 -23.54
C LYS A 51 17.30 -4.74 -23.54
N SER A 52 16.12 -4.67 -22.92
CA SER A 52 15.30 -3.46 -22.82
C SER A 52 15.65 -2.71 -21.54
N PHE A 53 16.71 -1.93 -21.62
CA PHE A 53 17.23 -1.11 -20.54
C PHE A 53 16.84 0.35 -20.73
N VAL A 54 16.50 1.00 -19.62
CA VAL A 54 16.10 2.42 -19.59
C VAL A 54 17.24 3.31 -19.08
N ASN A 55 18.10 2.76 -18.22
CA ASN A 55 19.19 3.50 -17.60
C ASN A 55 20.44 3.53 -18.49
N PRO A 56 21.11 4.68 -18.63
CA PRO A 56 22.34 4.79 -19.42
C PRO A 56 23.46 3.89 -18.88
N GLU A 57 23.52 3.66 -17.56
CA GLU A 57 24.54 2.78 -17.00
C GLU A 57 24.27 1.30 -17.34
N ASP A 58 23.00 0.90 -17.41
CA ASP A 58 22.61 -0.47 -17.79
C ASP A 58 22.79 -0.70 -19.30
N LEU A 59 22.57 0.34 -20.11
CA LEU A 59 22.86 0.37 -21.55
C LEU A 59 24.36 0.15 -21.80
N ALA A 60 25.21 0.94 -21.14
CA ALA A 60 26.66 0.86 -21.27
C ALA A 60 27.21 -0.51 -20.84
N LEU A 61 26.75 -1.03 -19.70
CA LEU A 61 27.18 -2.33 -19.18
C LEU A 61 26.81 -3.49 -20.13
N ASN A 62 25.65 -3.41 -20.77
CA ASN A 62 25.14 -4.45 -21.66
C ASN A 62 25.44 -4.20 -23.14
N LYS A 63 26.26 -3.19 -23.46
CA LYS A 63 26.64 -2.79 -24.83
C LYS A 63 25.43 -2.54 -25.75
N VAL A 64 24.39 -1.91 -25.20
CA VAL A 64 23.19 -1.50 -25.93
C VAL A 64 23.27 0.01 -26.14
N THR A 65 23.09 0.47 -27.38
CA THR A 65 23.28 1.87 -27.76
C THR A 65 22.08 2.76 -27.50
N GLU A 66 20.85 2.22 -27.54
CA GLU A 66 19.63 3.02 -27.43
C GLU A 66 18.65 2.48 -26.36
N PRO A 67 18.04 3.36 -25.56
CA PRO A 67 17.06 2.97 -24.55
C PRO A 67 15.78 2.43 -25.21
N VAL A 68 15.46 1.17 -24.93
CA VAL A 68 14.19 0.57 -25.36
C VAL A 68 13.19 0.73 -24.23
N LEU A 69 12.33 1.74 -24.34
CA LEU A 69 11.36 2.12 -23.30
C LEU A 69 10.11 1.25 -23.28
N ASN A 70 9.62 0.81 -24.44
CA ASN A 70 8.28 0.24 -24.61
C ASN A 70 8.30 -1.19 -25.22
N ASP A 71 9.24 -2.05 -24.78
CA ASP A 71 9.18 -3.46 -25.21
C ASP A 71 7.85 -4.08 -24.77
N PRO A 72 7.05 -4.65 -25.70
CA PRO A 72 5.70 -5.15 -25.39
C PRO A 72 5.66 -6.16 -24.25
N ASP A 73 6.69 -7.01 -24.14
CA ASP A 73 6.72 -8.06 -23.13
C ASP A 73 7.14 -7.52 -21.76
N VAL A 74 8.08 -6.57 -21.73
CA VAL A 74 8.45 -5.87 -20.49
C VAL A 74 7.27 -5.03 -19.97
N GLU A 75 6.59 -4.30 -20.85
CA GLU A 75 5.43 -3.50 -20.48
C GLU A 75 4.23 -4.35 -20.06
N ARG A 76 4.09 -5.59 -20.57
CA ARG A 76 3.07 -6.54 -20.10
C ARG A 76 3.27 -6.89 -18.63
N VAL A 77 4.48 -7.29 -18.23
CA VAL A 77 4.79 -7.63 -16.83
C VAL A 77 4.69 -6.39 -15.93
N ARG A 78 5.19 -5.24 -16.39
CA ARG A 78 5.14 -3.98 -15.62
C ARG A 78 3.70 -3.52 -15.37
N ARG A 79 2.79 -3.70 -16.33
CA ARG A 79 1.36 -3.38 -16.14
C ARG A 79 0.67 -4.33 -15.19
N ALA A 80 0.99 -5.63 -15.25
CA ALA A 80 0.49 -6.59 -14.27
C ALA A 80 0.98 -6.24 -12.84
N HIS A 81 2.25 -5.85 -12.68
CA HIS A 81 2.76 -5.39 -11.39
C HIS A 81 2.09 -4.09 -10.91
N LEU A 82 1.84 -3.14 -11.82
CA LEU A 82 1.13 -1.91 -11.48
C LEU A 82 -0.32 -2.18 -11.05
N ASN A 83 -1.00 -3.09 -11.74
CA ASN A 83 -2.34 -3.53 -11.36
C ASN A 83 -2.34 -4.18 -9.97
N ASP A 84 -1.29 -4.92 -9.61
CA ASP A 84 -1.13 -5.46 -8.26
C ASP A 84 -1.05 -4.35 -7.23
N LEU A 85 -0.25 -3.30 -7.46
CA LEU A 85 -0.19 -2.14 -6.56
C LEU A 85 -1.52 -1.39 -6.49
N GLU A 86 -2.19 -1.21 -7.62
CA GLU A 86 -3.49 -0.52 -7.72
C GLU A 86 -4.62 -1.25 -6.97
N ASN A 87 -4.51 -2.57 -6.77
CA ASN A 87 -5.59 -3.38 -6.18
C ASN A 87 -5.22 -4.00 -4.83
N ILE A 88 -4.06 -4.67 -4.75
CA ILE A 88 -3.61 -5.38 -3.53
C ILE A 88 -3.39 -4.38 -2.40
N MET A 89 -2.72 -3.25 -2.64
CA MET A 89 -2.41 -2.31 -1.56
C MET A 89 -3.66 -1.65 -0.95
N PRO A 90 -4.61 -1.08 -1.74
CA PRO A 90 -5.88 -0.63 -1.18
C PRO A 90 -6.66 -1.74 -0.48
N PHE A 91 -6.72 -2.94 -1.08
CA PHE A 91 -7.39 -4.10 -0.48
C PHE A 91 -6.79 -4.45 0.89
N MET A 92 -5.46 -4.53 0.99
CA MET A 92 -4.80 -4.89 2.24
C MET A 92 -5.10 -3.88 3.34
N LEU A 93 -5.05 -2.58 3.04
CA LEU A 93 -5.31 -1.53 4.02
C LEU A 93 -6.78 -1.48 4.44
N ILE A 94 -7.72 -1.61 3.49
CA ILE A 94 -9.16 -1.56 3.80
C ILE A 94 -9.64 -2.84 4.47
N ALA A 95 -9.08 -4.00 4.13
CA ALA A 95 -9.43 -5.27 4.76
C ALA A 95 -8.93 -5.32 6.22
N LEU A 96 -7.73 -4.80 6.50
CA LEU A 96 -7.26 -4.63 7.88
C LEU A 96 -8.20 -3.73 8.68
N ALA A 97 -8.56 -2.58 8.11
CA ALA A 97 -9.53 -1.65 8.65
C ALA A 97 -10.89 -2.31 8.90
N TYR A 98 -11.38 -3.12 7.96
CA TYR A 98 -12.61 -3.88 8.08
C TYR A 98 -12.55 -4.90 9.22
N ILE A 99 -11.45 -5.63 9.40
CA ILE A 99 -11.29 -6.58 10.50
C ILE A 99 -11.28 -5.86 11.85
N ALA A 100 -10.60 -4.71 11.93
CA ALA A 100 -10.55 -3.87 13.13
C ALA A 100 -11.92 -3.30 13.55
N VAL A 101 -12.90 -3.29 12.65
CA VAL A 101 -14.30 -2.88 12.93
C VAL A 101 -15.11 -3.99 13.62
N GLY A 102 -14.68 -5.24 13.57
CA GLY A 102 -15.44 -6.38 14.10
C GLY A 102 -16.79 -6.56 13.40
N PRO A 103 -16.81 -6.72 12.07
CA PRO A 103 -18.03 -6.67 11.27
C PRO A 103 -18.96 -7.83 11.62
N LYS A 104 -20.25 -7.53 11.77
CA LYS A 104 -21.28 -8.53 12.08
C LYS A 104 -21.32 -9.59 10.96
N PRO A 105 -21.42 -10.89 11.28
CA PRO A 105 -21.34 -11.99 10.32
C PRO A 105 -22.56 -12.13 9.36
N LEU A 106 -23.25 -11.03 9.03
CA LEU A 106 -24.38 -11.04 8.10
C LEU A 106 -24.00 -11.52 6.68
N VAL A 107 -22.71 -11.45 6.31
CA VAL A 107 -22.19 -11.97 5.04
C VAL A 107 -21.55 -13.37 5.19
N ALA A 108 -21.04 -13.70 6.38
CA ALA A 108 -20.39 -14.99 6.65
C ALA A 108 -21.40 -16.16 6.66
N GLN A 109 -22.63 -15.92 7.14
CA GLN A 109 -23.69 -16.94 7.12
C GLN A 109 -24.08 -17.37 5.70
N SER A 110 -23.97 -16.50 4.69
CA SER A 110 -24.25 -16.88 3.30
C SER A 110 -23.11 -17.63 2.61
N THR A 111 -21.86 -17.39 3.01
CA THR A 111 -20.69 -18.07 2.41
C THR A 111 -20.39 -19.41 3.07
N GLU A 112 -20.54 -19.54 4.40
CA GLU A 112 -20.42 -20.85 5.09
C GLU A 112 -21.56 -21.80 4.72
N ALA A 113 -22.74 -21.28 4.37
CA ALA A 113 -23.84 -22.09 3.85
C ALA A 113 -23.65 -22.53 2.38
N ALA A 114 -22.86 -21.79 1.59
CA ALA A 114 -22.61 -22.08 0.17
C ALA A 114 -21.34 -22.91 -0.07
N LEU A 115 -20.35 -22.80 0.82
CA LEU A 115 -19.12 -23.58 0.81
C LEU A 115 -19.05 -24.30 2.15
N GLY A 116 -19.54 -25.55 2.18
CA GLY A 116 -19.50 -26.39 3.37
C GLY A 116 -18.08 -26.50 3.96
N PRO A 117 -17.97 -26.90 5.25
CA PRO A 117 -16.70 -26.88 5.96
C PRO A 117 -15.71 -27.82 5.28
N LEU A 118 -14.75 -27.25 4.56
CA LEU A 118 -13.55 -27.97 4.15
C LEU A 118 -12.65 -28.06 5.37
N ASN A 119 -12.61 -29.28 5.92
CA ASN A 119 -11.79 -29.77 7.03
C ASN A 119 -12.42 -29.59 8.42
N GLY A 120 -13.00 -30.70 8.89
CA GLY A 120 -13.50 -30.85 10.24
C GLY A 120 -12.37 -30.88 11.26
N HIS A 121 -12.47 -30.00 12.24
CA HIS A 121 -12.14 -30.34 13.61
C HIS A 121 -13.20 -29.68 14.50
N LYS A 122 -14.03 -30.53 15.14
CA LYS A 122 -14.84 -30.14 16.29
C LYS A 122 -13.89 -29.56 17.33
N PHE A 123 -14.00 -28.26 17.59
CA PHE A 123 -13.41 -27.68 18.80
C PHE A 123 -14.08 -28.34 20.00
N MET A 124 -13.32 -29.21 20.65
CA MET A 124 -13.70 -29.88 21.88
C MET A 124 -13.66 -28.81 22.98
N ASN A 125 -14.81 -28.48 23.55
CA ASN A 125 -14.91 -27.61 24.73
C ASN A 125 -14.08 -28.22 25.85
N MET A 126 -12.92 -27.63 26.12
CA MET A 126 -12.15 -27.92 27.32
C MET A 126 -12.34 -26.77 28.30
N SER A 127 -13.22 -27.01 29.27
CA SER A 127 -13.40 -26.18 30.46
C SER A 127 -12.06 -26.04 31.17
N SER A 128 -11.42 -24.88 31.02
CA SER A 128 -10.30 -24.47 31.85
C SER A 128 -10.75 -23.33 32.74
N THR A 129 -11.02 -23.69 34.00
CA THR A 129 -11.11 -22.79 35.12
C THR A 129 -9.80 -22.01 35.20
N SER A 130 -9.81 -20.73 34.84
CA SER A 130 -8.64 -19.86 35.03
C SER A 130 -8.98 -18.77 36.04
N SER A 131 -8.26 -18.86 37.15
CA SER A 131 -8.19 -17.89 38.23
C SER A 131 -7.73 -16.53 37.70
N SER A 132 -8.46 -15.50 38.10
CA SER A 132 -8.19 -14.10 37.81
C SER A 132 -6.89 -13.64 38.48
N THR A 133 -5.83 -13.49 37.68
CA THR A 133 -4.67 -12.67 38.05
C THR A 133 -4.58 -11.53 37.07
N THR A 134 -5.19 -10.42 37.44
CA THR A 134 -5.17 -9.14 36.73
C THR A 134 -3.72 -8.65 36.64
N THR A 135 -3.07 -8.91 35.51
CA THR A 135 -1.83 -8.22 35.15
C THR A 135 -2.19 -7.21 34.08
N ASN A 136 -2.08 -5.93 34.44
CA ASN A 136 -2.21 -4.79 33.53
C ASN A 136 -1.10 -4.87 32.47
N LYS A 137 -1.31 -5.70 31.44
CA LYS A 137 -0.57 -5.57 30.18
C LYS A 137 -1.17 -4.39 29.44
N LEU A 138 -0.39 -3.33 29.30
CA LEU A 138 -0.73 -2.15 28.50
C LEU A 138 -1.32 -2.56 27.14
N ASN A 139 -2.60 -2.25 26.94
CA ASN A 139 -3.34 -2.48 25.70
C ASN A 139 -2.91 -1.47 24.63
N TYR A 140 -1.73 -1.68 24.02
CA TYR A 140 -1.24 -0.80 22.94
C TYR A 140 -2.09 -0.85 21.65
N PHE A 141 -2.99 -1.82 21.50
CA PHE A 141 -3.95 -1.90 20.38
C PHE A 141 -5.29 -1.17 20.63
N SER A 142 -5.43 -0.46 21.75
CA SER A 142 -6.64 0.31 22.12
C SER A 142 -7.04 1.41 21.11
N MET A 143 -6.18 1.75 20.15
CA MET A 143 -6.42 2.90 19.26
C MET A 143 -7.06 2.52 17.93
N LEU A 144 -7.04 1.24 17.53
CA LEU A 144 -7.58 0.74 16.26
C LEU A 144 -8.89 -0.02 16.49
N ASN A 145 -9.82 0.59 17.23
CA ASN A 145 -11.14 0.06 17.50
C ASN A 145 -12.22 1.12 17.27
N LEU A 146 -13.48 0.70 17.25
CA LEU A 146 -14.61 1.60 17.02
C LEU A 146 -14.85 2.60 18.16
N ASP A 147 -14.31 2.34 19.36
CA ASP A 147 -14.44 3.26 20.48
C ASP A 147 -13.61 4.53 20.28
N ASN A 148 -12.54 4.45 19.48
CA ASN A 148 -11.76 5.61 19.11
C ASN A 148 -12.47 6.42 18.00
N PRO A 149 -12.98 7.63 18.28
CA PRO A 149 -13.66 8.46 17.28
C PRO A 149 -12.73 8.87 16.12
N VAL A 150 -11.43 8.97 16.38
CA VAL A 150 -10.42 9.29 15.36
C VAL A 150 -10.29 8.15 14.37
N PHE A 151 -10.27 6.91 14.86
CA PHE A 151 -10.23 5.73 14.01
C PHE A 151 -11.52 5.60 13.18
N CYS A 152 -12.68 5.81 13.78
CA CYS A 152 -13.96 5.85 13.05
C CYS A 152 -13.97 6.90 11.92
N CYS A 153 -13.46 8.10 12.18
CA CYS A 153 -13.35 9.15 11.15
C CYS A 153 -12.39 8.74 10.03
N PHE A 154 -11.24 8.15 10.39
CA PHE A 154 -10.29 7.59 9.42
C PHE A 154 -10.95 6.51 8.54
N LEU A 155 -11.67 5.56 9.12
CA LEU A 155 -12.35 4.48 8.40
C LEU A 155 -13.32 5.02 7.35
N PHE A 156 -14.13 6.01 7.72
CA PHE A 156 -15.09 6.62 6.80
C PHE A 156 -14.39 7.28 5.60
N TRP A 157 -13.44 8.18 5.87
CA TRP A 157 -12.78 8.94 4.80
C TRP A 157 -11.86 8.09 3.93
N THR A 158 -11.19 7.08 4.50
CA THR A 158 -10.38 6.14 3.72
C THR A 158 -11.25 5.26 2.83
N SER A 159 -12.40 4.78 3.31
CA SER A 159 -13.37 4.03 2.48
C SER A 159 -13.83 4.86 1.27
N VAL A 160 -14.16 6.13 1.48
CA VAL A 160 -14.51 7.06 0.39
C VAL A 160 -13.38 7.17 -0.64
N LEU A 161 -12.13 7.30 -0.19
CA LEU A 161 -10.97 7.41 -1.06
C LEU A 161 -10.65 6.11 -1.82
N VAL A 162 -10.81 4.94 -1.19
CA VAL A 162 -10.65 3.64 -1.87
C VAL A 162 -11.69 3.48 -2.96
N ILE A 163 -12.96 3.75 -2.67
CA ILE A 163 -14.04 3.71 -3.68
C ILE A 163 -13.71 4.65 -4.84
N LYS A 164 -13.26 5.87 -4.53
CA LYS A 164 -12.84 6.84 -5.54
C LYS A 164 -11.69 6.32 -6.42
N MET A 165 -10.69 5.64 -5.84
CA MET A 165 -9.60 5.03 -6.62
C MET A 165 -10.11 3.92 -7.55
N LEU A 166 -10.97 3.03 -7.06
CA LEU A 166 -11.58 1.98 -7.88
C LEU A 166 -12.40 2.56 -9.04
N LEU A 167 -13.14 3.65 -8.80
CA LEU A 167 -13.87 4.37 -9.85
C LEU A 167 -12.94 4.99 -10.90
N MET A 168 -11.71 5.38 -10.56
CA MET A 168 -10.73 5.90 -11.52
C MET A 168 -10.21 4.80 -12.47
N SER A 169 -10.05 3.58 -11.96
CA SER A 169 -9.72 2.41 -12.79
C SER A 169 -10.84 2.14 -13.80
N LEU A 170 -12.09 2.12 -13.33
CA LEU A 170 -13.26 1.97 -14.20
C LEU A 170 -13.36 3.09 -15.24
N LEU A 171 -13.18 4.35 -14.82
CA LEU A 171 -13.21 5.49 -15.73
C LEU A 171 -12.13 5.38 -16.81
N THR A 172 -10.94 4.89 -16.46
CA THR A 172 -9.88 4.63 -17.45
C THR A 172 -10.34 3.62 -18.50
N ALA A 173 -10.94 2.50 -18.08
CA ALA A 173 -11.47 1.50 -18.99
C ALA A 173 -12.57 2.10 -19.90
N LEU A 174 -13.52 2.85 -19.34
CA LEU A 174 -14.57 3.53 -20.09
C LEU A 174 -14.01 4.50 -21.14
N GLN A 175 -12.97 5.27 -20.80
CA GLN A 175 -12.32 6.17 -21.77
C GLN A 175 -11.62 5.41 -22.89
N ARG A 176 -10.98 4.26 -22.59
CA ARG A 176 -10.37 3.41 -23.63
C ARG A 176 -11.40 2.92 -24.64
N PHE A 177 -12.54 2.43 -24.17
CA PHE A 177 -13.62 2.00 -25.05
C PHE A 177 -14.24 3.17 -25.84
N ARG A 178 -14.42 4.34 -25.21
CA ARG A 178 -14.98 5.53 -25.86
C ARG A 178 -14.08 6.08 -26.97
N TYR A 179 -12.78 6.17 -26.74
CA TYR A 179 -11.82 6.70 -27.71
C TYR A 179 -11.16 5.62 -28.57
N LYS A 180 -11.46 4.34 -28.34
CA LYS A 180 -10.88 3.19 -29.05
C LYS A 180 -9.35 3.12 -28.95
N VAL A 181 -8.81 3.42 -27.76
CA VAL A 181 -7.37 3.50 -27.50
C VAL A 181 -6.93 2.34 -26.63
N PHE A 182 -6.29 1.36 -27.25
CA PHE A 182 -5.85 0.14 -26.59
C PHE A 182 -4.32 0.01 -26.62
N PRO A 183 -3.69 -0.30 -25.47
CA PRO A 183 -2.23 -0.40 -25.36
C PRO A 183 -1.71 -1.81 -25.70
N ASN A 184 -2.61 -2.73 -26.01
CA ASN A 184 -2.35 -4.13 -26.28
C ASN A 184 -2.89 -4.47 -27.65
N GLN A 185 -2.18 -5.34 -28.36
CA GLN A 185 -2.64 -5.82 -29.65
C GLN A 185 -3.85 -6.75 -29.50
N GLU A 186 -3.90 -7.55 -28.43
CA GLU A 186 -5.01 -8.45 -28.15
C GLU A 186 -6.34 -7.74 -27.80
N ASP A 187 -6.27 -6.48 -27.35
CA ASP A 187 -7.43 -5.68 -26.96
C ASP A 187 -8.05 -4.93 -28.17
N LEU A 188 -7.47 -5.10 -29.37
CA LEU A 188 -7.96 -4.49 -30.60
C LEU A 188 -9.16 -5.28 -31.13
N PHE A 189 -10.36 -4.90 -30.70
CA PHE A 189 -11.60 -5.53 -31.16
C PHE A 189 -11.91 -5.31 -32.65
N PHE A 190 -11.25 -4.34 -33.30
CA PHE A 190 -11.48 -4.01 -34.70
C PHE A 190 -10.16 -3.99 -35.45
N ASN A 191 -10.12 -4.64 -36.63
CA ASN A 191 -8.92 -4.79 -37.46
C ASN A 191 -8.33 -3.45 -37.96
N ASN A 192 -9.07 -2.34 -37.81
CA ASN A 192 -8.68 -1.02 -38.33
C ASN A 192 -8.10 -0.10 -37.25
N ILE A 193 -7.85 -0.63 -36.04
CA ILE A 193 -7.30 0.15 -34.92
C ILE A 193 -5.89 -0.35 -34.65
N GLU A 194 -4.94 0.57 -34.57
CA GLU A 194 -3.57 0.27 -34.17
C GLU A 194 -3.36 0.47 -32.67
N VAL A 195 -2.31 -0.13 -32.13
CA VAL A 195 -1.94 0.03 -30.73
C VAL A 195 -1.57 1.49 -30.46
N GLN A 196 -2.24 2.11 -29.49
CA GLN A 196 -2.03 3.50 -29.12
C GLN A 196 -1.87 3.66 -27.61
N PHE A 197 -0.88 4.44 -27.21
CA PHE A 197 -0.50 4.61 -25.80
C PHE A 197 -0.84 5.99 -25.23
N ASN A 198 -0.77 7.05 -26.06
CA ASN A 198 -0.64 8.43 -25.59
C ASN A 198 -1.86 9.31 -25.90
N ASP A 199 -3.05 8.72 -25.96
CA ASP A 199 -4.27 9.52 -26.14
C ASP A 199 -4.45 10.50 -24.96
N PRO A 200 -4.63 11.81 -25.23
CA PRO A 200 -4.74 12.81 -24.19
C PRO A 200 -5.88 12.57 -23.18
N HIS A 201 -6.99 11.97 -23.60
CA HIS A 201 -8.15 11.74 -22.73
C HIS A 201 -7.91 10.54 -21.81
N VAL A 202 -7.37 9.45 -22.33
CA VAL A 202 -7.02 8.27 -21.53
C VAL A 202 -5.86 8.58 -20.58
N GLU A 203 -4.80 9.23 -21.07
CA GLU A 203 -3.62 9.53 -20.24
C GLU A 203 -3.94 10.54 -19.13
N ARG A 204 -4.91 11.44 -19.32
CA ARG A 204 -5.37 12.35 -18.26
C ARG A 204 -5.96 11.58 -17.08
N VAL A 205 -6.86 10.63 -17.33
CA VAL A 205 -7.47 9.81 -16.25
C VAL A 205 -6.41 8.93 -15.59
N ARG A 206 -5.50 8.34 -16.37
CA ARG A 206 -4.39 7.52 -15.84
C ARG A 206 -3.44 8.31 -14.96
N ARG A 207 -3.12 9.56 -15.32
CA ARG A 207 -2.29 10.45 -14.50
C ARG A 207 -3.00 10.83 -13.19
N ALA A 208 -4.30 11.09 -13.24
CA ALA A 208 -5.08 11.32 -12.02
C ALA A 208 -5.06 10.08 -11.11
N HIS A 209 -5.33 8.89 -11.65
CA HIS A 209 -5.32 7.64 -10.88
C HIS A 209 -3.93 7.33 -10.31
N ARG A 210 -2.87 7.54 -11.09
CA ARG A 210 -1.49 7.40 -10.60
C ARG A 210 -1.19 8.38 -9.48
N ASN A 211 -1.62 9.63 -9.61
CA ASN A 211 -1.45 10.62 -8.56
C ASN A 211 -2.21 10.23 -7.29
N ASP A 212 -3.36 9.55 -7.41
CA ASP A 212 -4.03 8.98 -6.23
C ASP A 212 -3.18 7.92 -5.55
N MET A 213 -2.59 6.99 -6.28
CA MET A 213 -1.66 6.01 -5.68
C MET A 213 -0.49 6.70 -4.97
N GLU A 214 0.13 7.68 -5.62
CA GLU A 214 1.30 8.41 -5.12
C GLU A 214 1.00 9.26 -3.87
N ASN A 215 -0.27 9.59 -3.58
CA ASN A 215 -0.64 10.46 -2.45
C ASN A 215 -1.52 9.77 -1.40
N ILE A 216 -2.56 9.04 -1.83
CA ILE A 216 -3.53 8.41 -0.93
C ILE A 216 -2.90 7.25 -0.16
N LEU A 217 -2.08 6.43 -0.82
CA LEU A 217 -1.46 5.27 -0.16
C LEU A 217 -0.47 5.68 0.94
N PRO A 218 0.47 6.62 0.72
CA PRO A 218 1.33 7.12 1.80
C PRO A 218 0.53 7.84 2.89
N TYR A 219 -0.50 8.60 2.52
CA TYR A 219 -1.41 9.23 3.48
C TYR A 219 -2.14 8.21 4.36
N PHE A 220 -2.60 7.07 3.83
CA PHE A 220 -3.21 5.99 4.64
C PHE A 220 -2.23 5.41 5.64
N THR A 221 -1.02 5.05 5.16
CA THR A 221 0.07 4.57 5.99
C THR A 221 0.38 5.54 7.12
N MET A 222 0.51 6.83 6.79
CA MET A 222 0.86 7.85 7.78
C MET A 222 -0.28 8.13 8.75
N SER A 223 -1.52 8.12 8.29
CA SER A 223 -2.70 8.32 9.14
C SER A 223 -2.87 7.17 10.14
N LEU A 224 -2.62 5.92 9.75
CA LEU A 224 -2.63 4.78 10.68
C LEU A 224 -1.60 4.94 11.79
N LEU A 225 -0.37 5.34 11.43
CA LEU A 225 0.68 5.62 12.41
C LEU A 225 0.31 6.80 13.31
N TYR A 226 -0.31 7.85 12.75
CA TYR A 226 -0.77 9.02 13.50
C TYR A 226 -1.87 8.67 14.52
N ILE A 227 -2.80 7.79 14.19
CA ILE A 227 -3.85 7.34 15.13
C ILE A 227 -3.22 6.63 16.34
N CYS A 228 -2.16 5.86 16.11
CA CYS A 228 -1.44 5.16 17.17
C CYS A 228 -0.72 6.09 18.16
N THR A 229 -0.53 7.38 17.83
CA THR A 229 0.04 8.37 18.78
C THR A 229 -1.03 9.07 19.63
N ASN A 230 -2.30 8.63 19.57
CA ASN A 230 -3.43 9.21 20.30
C ASN A 230 -3.55 10.75 20.13
N PRO A 231 -3.70 11.26 18.90
CA PRO A 231 -3.72 12.69 18.63
C PRO A 231 -5.06 13.32 19.04
N SER A 232 -5.09 14.65 19.13
CA SER A 232 -6.33 15.39 19.37
C SER A 232 -7.38 15.06 18.31
N ALA A 233 -8.54 14.55 18.74
CA ALA A 233 -9.58 14.07 17.84
C ALA A 233 -10.11 15.16 16.89
N ALA A 234 -10.23 16.40 17.37
CA ALA A 234 -10.67 17.51 16.54
C ALA A 234 -9.69 17.80 15.39
N ILE A 235 -8.38 17.76 15.69
CA ILE A 235 -7.32 18.00 14.70
C ILE A 235 -7.29 16.85 13.70
N ALA A 236 -7.15 15.61 14.19
CA ALA A 236 -7.04 14.42 13.36
C ALA A 236 -8.25 14.23 12.44
N CYS A 237 -9.48 14.38 12.95
CA CYS A 237 -10.69 14.25 12.14
C CYS A 237 -10.79 15.31 11.04
N ASN A 238 -10.36 16.55 11.34
CA ASN A 238 -10.36 17.62 10.34
C ASN A 238 -9.26 17.40 9.28
N LEU A 239 -8.08 16.93 9.66
CA LEU A 239 -7.02 16.55 8.73
C LEU A 239 -7.54 15.49 7.75
N PHE A 240 -8.20 14.44 8.25
CA PHE A 240 -8.72 13.37 7.40
C PHE A 240 -9.81 13.83 6.43
N ARG A 241 -10.73 14.65 6.93
CA ARG A 241 -11.79 15.26 6.13
C ARG A 241 -11.24 16.15 5.02
N VAL A 242 -10.36 17.09 5.37
CA VAL A 242 -9.79 18.05 4.42
C VAL A 242 -8.95 17.33 3.37
N ALA A 243 -8.13 16.37 3.79
CA ALA A 243 -7.35 15.54 2.87
C ALA A 243 -8.25 14.80 1.87
N ALA A 244 -9.30 14.13 2.35
CA ALA A 244 -10.19 13.36 1.48
C ALA A 244 -10.99 14.23 0.52
N VAL A 245 -11.57 15.33 0.99
CA VAL A 245 -12.30 16.29 0.14
C VAL A 245 -11.37 16.88 -0.92
N ALA A 246 -10.16 17.30 -0.54
CA ALA A 246 -9.18 17.84 -1.49
C ALA A 246 -8.82 16.84 -2.60
N ARG A 247 -8.73 15.54 -2.29
CA ARG A 247 -8.46 14.49 -3.28
C ARG A 247 -9.62 14.18 -4.21
N VAL A 248 -10.85 14.23 -3.70
CA VAL A 248 -12.04 14.11 -4.54
C VAL A 248 -12.10 15.30 -5.50
N VAL A 249 -11.91 16.53 -4.99
CA VAL A 249 -11.86 17.75 -5.81
C VAL A 249 -10.74 17.66 -6.85
N HIS A 250 -9.53 17.27 -6.45
CA HIS A 250 -8.40 17.06 -7.37
C HIS A 250 -8.78 16.12 -8.52
N SER A 251 -9.42 15.00 -8.22
CA SER A 251 -9.83 14.03 -9.24
C SER A 251 -10.85 14.62 -10.21
N LEU A 252 -11.81 15.40 -9.71
CA LEU A 252 -12.82 16.07 -10.53
C LEU A 252 -12.21 17.11 -11.47
N VAL A 253 -11.34 17.98 -10.96
CA VAL A 253 -10.67 19.01 -11.78
C VAL A 253 -9.56 18.44 -12.67
N TYR A 254 -9.01 17.27 -12.34
CA TYR A 254 -7.99 16.65 -13.19
C TYR A 254 -8.62 15.83 -14.31
N ALA A 255 -9.64 15.01 -14.01
CA ALA A 255 -10.22 14.07 -14.97
C ALA A 255 -11.33 14.69 -15.83
N PHE A 256 -12.20 15.52 -15.25
CA PHE A 256 -13.42 15.99 -15.93
C PHE A 256 -13.36 17.44 -16.38
N TYR A 257 -12.88 18.35 -15.53
CA TYR A 257 -12.85 19.79 -15.83
C TYR A 257 -11.42 20.33 -15.72
N PRO A 258 -10.65 20.38 -16.81
CA PRO A 258 -9.25 20.82 -16.78
C PRO A 258 -9.16 22.29 -16.39
N VAL A 259 -9.02 22.56 -15.09
CA VAL A 259 -8.82 23.91 -14.58
C VAL A 259 -7.35 24.30 -14.81
N PRO A 260 -7.07 25.51 -15.33
CA PRO A 260 -5.71 26.00 -15.43
C PRO A 260 -5.02 26.02 -14.05
N GLN A 261 -3.69 26.05 -14.07
CA GLN A 261 -2.91 26.25 -12.84
C GLN A 261 -3.37 27.57 -12.17
N PRO A 262 -3.41 27.66 -10.83
CA PRO A 262 -2.73 26.83 -9.82
C PRO A 262 -3.60 25.78 -9.10
N SER A 263 -4.88 25.64 -9.47
CA SER A 263 -5.86 24.75 -8.81
C SER A 263 -5.34 23.34 -8.48
N ARG A 264 -4.58 22.74 -9.41
CA ARG A 264 -3.97 21.41 -9.26
C ARG A 264 -2.86 21.37 -8.22
N VAL A 265 -2.01 22.39 -8.16
CA VAL A 265 -0.93 22.50 -7.16
C VAL A 265 -1.53 22.68 -5.78
N LEU A 266 -2.58 23.48 -5.66
CA LEU A 266 -3.30 23.66 -4.39
C LEU A 266 -3.90 22.34 -3.92
N ALA A 267 -4.65 21.62 -4.77
CA ALA A 267 -5.31 20.38 -4.37
C ALA A 267 -4.34 19.22 -4.09
N TRP A 268 -3.21 19.15 -4.81
CA TRP A 268 -2.11 18.23 -4.49
C TRP A 268 -1.41 18.63 -3.18
N GLY A 269 -1.11 19.91 -3.00
CA GLY A 269 -0.39 20.47 -1.87
C GLY A 269 -1.10 20.23 -0.54
N VAL A 270 -2.44 20.26 -0.50
CA VAL A 270 -3.20 20.01 0.74
C VAL A 270 -2.89 18.63 1.33
N MET A 271 -3.03 17.54 0.56
CA MET A 271 -2.77 16.20 1.09
C MET A 271 -1.28 16.02 1.43
N PHE A 272 -0.39 16.57 0.61
CA PHE A 272 1.04 16.52 0.86
C PHE A 272 1.42 17.19 2.19
N VAL A 273 0.95 18.43 2.41
CA VAL A 273 1.18 19.18 3.66
C VAL A 273 0.58 18.48 4.87
N ILE A 274 -0.63 17.91 4.75
CA ILE A 274 -1.26 17.15 5.84
C ILE A 274 -0.43 15.91 6.19
N THR A 275 0.10 15.21 5.18
CA THR A 275 0.95 14.05 5.39
C THR A 275 2.26 14.43 6.08
N LEU A 276 2.88 15.54 5.66
CA LEU A 276 4.07 16.09 6.30
C LEU A 276 3.79 16.56 7.74
N TYR A 277 2.65 17.20 7.99
CA TYR A 277 2.24 17.59 9.33
C TYR A 277 2.14 16.38 10.26
N MET A 278 1.44 15.32 9.84
CA MET A 278 1.32 14.10 10.65
C MET A 278 2.67 13.45 10.89
N ALA A 279 3.54 13.39 9.88
CA ALA A 279 4.90 12.89 10.03
C ALA A 279 5.68 13.73 11.05
N ALA A 280 5.67 15.05 10.90
CA ALA A 280 6.38 15.98 11.77
C ALA A 280 5.84 15.94 13.21
N ASP A 281 4.53 15.80 13.42
CA ASP A 281 3.94 15.67 14.76
C ASP A 281 4.39 14.36 15.42
N ILE A 282 4.40 13.24 14.70
CA ILE A 282 4.94 11.97 15.21
C ILE A 282 6.41 12.12 15.59
N PHE A 283 7.21 12.76 14.73
CA PHE A 283 8.63 13.00 15.00
C PHE A 283 8.86 13.97 16.15
N ALA A 284 8.11 15.07 16.27
CA ALA A 284 8.27 16.06 17.33
C ALA A 284 7.88 15.52 18.71
N ASN A 285 7.00 14.51 18.75
CA ASN A 285 6.68 13.77 19.96
C ASN A 285 7.77 12.72 20.32
N GLN A 286 8.82 12.58 19.51
CA GLN A 286 10.05 11.83 19.81
C GLN A 286 11.20 12.82 19.93
N GLU A 287 11.90 12.84 21.07
CA GLU A 287 13.06 13.73 21.23
C GLU A 287 14.10 13.46 20.12
N ASP A 288 14.48 14.53 19.41
CA ASP A 288 15.50 14.69 18.36
C ASP A 288 15.12 14.45 16.88
N LEU A 289 15.08 15.55 16.08
CA LEU A 289 15.69 15.62 14.73
C LEU A 289 15.68 17.05 14.14
N VAL A 290 16.82 17.43 13.56
CA VAL A 290 17.06 18.69 12.83
C VAL A 290 17.01 18.42 11.33
N PHE A 291 16.16 19.15 10.59
CA PHE A 291 16.12 19.11 9.13
C PHE A 291 17.13 20.11 8.54
N HIS A 292 17.97 19.64 7.62
CA HIS A 292 18.82 20.51 6.81
C HIS A 292 18.11 20.92 5.52
N ASN A 293 18.16 22.22 5.20
CA ASN A 293 17.68 22.75 3.94
C ASN A 293 18.48 22.17 2.77
N VAL A 294 17.77 21.69 1.74
CA VAL A 294 18.36 21.23 0.49
C VAL A 294 17.89 22.16 -0.62
N ASP A 295 18.85 22.79 -1.31
CA ASP A 295 18.57 23.62 -2.48
C ASP A 295 18.19 22.76 -3.68
N LEU A 296 17.05 23.09 -4.30
CA LEU A 296 16.50 22.40 -5.47
C LEU A 296 17.05 23.00 -6.76
N GLN A 297 17.87 22.25 -7.48
CA GLN A 297 18.24 22.56 -8.86
C GLN A 297 17.35 21.78 -9.85
N PHE A 298 16.70 22.50 -10.76
CA PHE A 298 15.89 21.94 -11.83
C PHE A 298 16.63 22.09 -13.15
N ASN A 299 17.09 20.98 -13.74
CA ASN A 299 17.21 20.73 -15.18
C ASN A 299 17.71 19.30 -15.46
N GLU A 300 17.41 18.75 -16.65
CA GLU A 300 18.08 17.55 -17.25
C GLU A 300 17.77 16.17 -16.57
N PRO A 301 18.24 14.99 -17.09
CA PRO A 301 17.80 13.60 -16.79
C PRO A 301 17.65 13.16 -15.32
N HIS A 302 17.98 14.03 -14.38
CA HIS A 302 17.79 13.92 -12.95
C HIS A 302 16.30 13.90 -12.52
N VAL A 303 15.41 14.61 -13.20
CA VAL A 303 13.96 14.61 -12.84
C VAL A 303 13.35 13.22 -13.00
N GLU A 304 13.65 12.55 -14.12
CA GLU A 304 13.17 11.19 -14.38
C GLU A 304 13.83 10.16 -13.46
N ARG A 305 15.04 10.44 -12.94
CA ARG A 305 15.67 9.63 -11.89
C ARG A 305 14.93 9.76 -10.56
N VAL A 306 14.65 10.98 -10.11
CA VAL A 306 13.88 11.21 -8.87
C VAL A 306 12.49 10.57 -8.97
N ARG A 307 11.81 10.74 -10.11
CA ARG A 307 10.51 10.09 -10.35
C ARG A 307 10.56 8.57 -10.25
N ARG A 308 11.62 7.95 -10.79
CA ARG A 308 11.84 6.50 -10.72
C ARG A 308 12.22 6.05 -9.32
N ALA A 309 13.03 6.82 -8.60
CA ALA A 309 13.35 6.59 -7.19
C ALA A 309 12.07 6.57 -6.35
N HIS A 310 11.24 7.61 -6.48
CA HIS A 310 9.97 7.72 -5.78
C HIS A 310 8.99 6.58 -6.12
N ARG A 311 8.88 6.22 -7.42
CA ARG A 311 8.07 5.06 -7.78
C ARG A 311 8.60 3.78 -7.15
N ASN A 312 9.92 3.60 -7.14
CA ASN A 312 10.52 2.45 -6.49
C ASN A 312 10.27 2.45 -4.97
N ASP A 313 10.27 3.61 -4.31
CA ASP A 313 9.84 3.72 -2.91
C ASP A 313 8.40 3.25 -2.76
N MET A 314 7.47 3.69 -3.60
CA MET A 314 6.09 3.23 -3.57
C MET A 314 5.96 1.71 -3.77
N GLU A 315 6.70 1.15 -4.72
CA GLU A 315 6.69 -0.29 -5.04
C GLU A 315 7.23 -1.18 -3.92
N ASN A 316 8.03 -0.64 -2.99
CA ASN A 316 8.66 -1.46 -1.94
C ASN A 316 8.24 -1.03 -0.53
N ILE A 317 8.19 0.26 -0.20
CA ILE A 317 7.88 0.77 1.15
C ILE A 317 6.45 0.42 1.54
N LEU A 318 5.49 0.51 0.61
CA LEU A 318 4.10 0.19 0.89
C LEU A 318 3.91 -1.30 1.23
N PRO A 319 4.36 -2.27 0.40
CA PRO A 319 4.31 -3.68 0.76
C PRO A 319 5.04 -3.99 2.07
N TYR A 320 6.22 -3.39 2.26
CA TYR A 320 6.99 -3.52 3.48
C TYR A 320 6.19 -3.06 4.70
N PHE A 321 5.62 -1.85 4.68
CA PHE A 321 4.84 -1.29 5.79
C PHE A 321 3.66 -2.17 6.16
N THR A 322 2.86 -2.57 5.16
CA THR A 322 1.70 -3.44 5.38
C THR A 322 2.12 -4.78 5.99
N MET A 323 3.19 -5.38 5.47
CA MET A 323 3.70 -6.63 6.02
C MET A 323 4.31 -6.47 7.40
N SER A 324 5.03 -5.38 7.68
CA SER A 324 5.56 -5.08 9.01
C SER A 324 4.44 -4.94 10.03
N LEU A 325 3.33 -4.27 9.67
CA LEU A 325 2.18 -4.13 10.56
C LEU A 325 1.55 -5.49 10.89
N ILE A 326 1.36 -6.35 9.87
CA ILE A 326 0.86 -7.71 10.04
C ILE A 326 1.84 -8.56 10.86
N TYR A 327 3.13 -8.46 10.57
CA TYR A 327 4.20 -9.20 11.26
C TYR A 327 4.24 -8.87 12.75
N ILE A 328 4.06 -7.61 13.14
CA ILE A 328 4.01 -7.23 14.57
C ILE A 328 2.82 -7.90 15.28
N CYS A 329 1.67 -8.03 14.60
CA CYS A 329 0.48 -8.70 15.13
C CYS A 329 0.66 -10.22 15.33
N THR A 330 1.72 -10.84 14.82
CA THR A 330 2.05 -12.25 15.07
C THR A 330 2.98 -12.46 16.28
N ASN A 331 3.23 -11.41 17.06
CA ASN A 331 4.09 -11.42 18.23
C ASN A 331 5.52 -11.99 17.97
N PRO A 332 6.28 -11.40 17.03
CA PRO A 332 7.61 -11.87 16.67
C PRO A 332 8.62 -11.54 17.76
N SER A 333 9.80 -12.17 17.71
CA SER A 333 10.91 -11.84 18.62
C SER A 333 11.26 -10.34 18.53
N PRO A 334 11.20 -9.57 19.64
CA PRO A 334 11.42 -8.12 19.60
C PRO A 334 12.78 -7.73 19.03
N THR A 335 13.84 -8.47 19.37
CA THR A 335 15.19 -8.23 18.87
C THR A 335 15.27 -8.40 17.35
N LEU A 336 14.63 -9.45 16.83
CA LEU A 336 14.61 -9.72 15.40
C LEU A 336 13.79 -8.65 14.67
N ALA A 337 12.57 -8.36 15.14
CA ALA A 337 11.70 -7.35 14.54
C ALA A 337 12.36 -5.96 14.52
N CYS A 338 12.96 -5.52 15.63
CA CYS A 338 13.67 -4.24 15.69
C CYS A 338 14.83 -4.17 14.68
N ASN A 339 15.62 -5.25 14.57
CA ASN A 339 16.74 -5.29 13.65
C ASN A 339 16.28 -5.30 12.18
N LEU A 340 15.23 -6.07 11.85
CA LEU A 340 14.64 -6.06 10.51
C LEU A 340 14.18 -4.64 10.13
N PHE A 341 13.53 -3.92 11.05
CA PHE A 341 13.04 -2.57 10.78
C PHE A 341 14.17 -1.56 10.58
N ARG A 342 15.21 -1.61 11.43
CA ARG A 342 16.40 -0.75 11.30
C ARG A 342 17.13 -0.98 9.99
N VAL A 343 17.38 -2.25 9.65
CA VAL A 343 18.10 -2.63 8.43
C VAL A 343 17.30 -2.23 7.18
N ALA A 344 15.98 -2.44 7.18
CA ALA A 344 15.12 -2.00 6.07
C ALA A 344 15.13 -0.47 5.89
N ALA A 345 15.01 0.30 6.98
CA ALA A 345 15.03 1.76 6.95
C ALA A 345 16.38 2.31 6.42
N VAL A 346 17.50 1.86 6.98
CA VAL A 346 18.85 2.24 6.53
C VAL A 346 19.06 1.86 5.07
N GLY A 347 18.64 0.66 4.67
CA GLY A 347 18.70 0.21 3.29
C GLY A 347 17.98 1.12 2.30
N ARG A 348 16.79 1.62 2.65
CA ARG A 348 16.04 2.55 1.79
C ARG A 348 16.61 3.95 1.74
N ILE A 349 17.15 4.46 2.84
CA ILE A 349 17.85 5.74 2.85
C ILE A 349 19.07 5.64 1.92
N ILE A 350 19.89 4.60 2.07
CA ILE A 350 21.05 4.36 1.21
C ILE A 350 20.62 4.17 -0.25
N HIS A 351 19.57 3.39 -0.52
CA HIS A 351 19.03 3.21 -1.87
C HIS A 351 18.66 4.56 -2.50
N THR A 352 17.95 5.42 -1.78
CA THR A 352 17.53 6.73 -2.30
C THR A 352 18.74 7.63 -2.57
N LEU A 353 19.71 7.64 -1.66
CA LEU A 353 20.95 8.40 -1.84
C LEU A 353 21.74 7.94 -3.07
N VAL A 354 21.93 6.63 -3.23
CA VAL A 354 22.64 6.05 -4.37
C VAL A 354 21.84 6.21 -5.67
N TYR A 355 20.54 5.97 -5.65
CA TYR A 355 19.74 5.97 -6.87
C TYR A 355 19.47 7.38 -7.40
N ALA A 356 19.19 8.34 -6.50
CA ALA A 356 18.85 9.70 -6.90
C ALA A 356 20.08 10.60 -7.07
N PHE A 357 21.10 10.48 -6.21
CA PHE A 357 22.20 11.45 -6.14
C PHE A 357 23.55 10.89 -6.61
N TYR A 358 23.85 9.61 -6.35
CA TYR A 358 25.15 9.01 -6.68
C TYR A 358 24.99 7.76 -7.56
N PRO A 359 24.78 7.90 -8.88
CA PRO A 359 24.51 6.76 -9.75
C PRO A 359 25.71 5.80 -9.81
N VAL A 360 25.65 4.74 -9.01
CA VAL A 360 26.65 3.67 -8.99
C VAL A 360 26.23 2.57 -9.96
N PRO A 361 27.16 2.01 -10.76
CA PRO A 361 26.87 0.86 -11.63
C PRO A 361 26.39 -0.37 -10.83
N GLN A 362 25.75 -1.30 -11.53
CA GLN A 362 25.41 -2.61 -10.94
C GLN A 362 26.69 -3.27 -10.40
N PRO A 363 26.64 -4.00 -9.26
CA PRO A 363 25.47 -4.56 -8.58
C PRO A 363 24.91 -3.74 -7.39
N SER A 364 25.51 -2.59 -7.04
CA SER A 364 25.13 -1.77 -5.87
C SER A 364 23.62 -1.46 -5.76
N ARG A 365 22.97 -1.18 -6.90
CA ARG A 365 21.52 -0.94 -7.02
C ARG A 365 20.69 -2.18 -6.67
N VAL A 366 21.14 -3.36 -7.09
CA VAL A 366 20.48 -4.64 -6.78
C VAL A 366 20.63 -4.97 -5.30
N ILE A 367 21.79 -4.68 -4.72
CA ILE A 367 22.07 -4.92 -3.30
C ILE A 367 21.19 -4.02 -2.42
N SER A 368 21.11 -2.72 -2.73
CA SER A 368 20.29 -1.75 -1.98
C SER A 368 18.79 -1.96 -2.16
N TRP A 369 18.34 -2.36 -3.35
CA TRP A 369 16.96 -2.79 -3.59
C TRP A 369 16.64 -4.11 -2.87
N GLY A 370 17.55 -5.09 -2.94
CA GLY A 370 17.35 -6.45 -2.46
C GLY A 370 17.17 -6.53 -0.95
N LEU A 371 17.71 -5.59 -0.17
CA LEU A 371 17.65 -5.65 1.28
C LEU A 371 16.20 -5.58 1.81
N MET A 372 15.45 -4.54 1.43
CA MET A 372 14.05 -4.41 1.87
C MET A 372 13.14 -5.45 1.19
N PHE A 373 13.47 -5.84 -0.05
CA PHE A 373 12.79 -6.92 -0.74
C PHE A 373 12.86 -8.24 0.05
N VAL A 374 14.07 -8.65 0.44
CA VAL A 374 14.31 -9.89 1.19
C VAL A 374 13.68 -9.83 2.57
N ILE A 375 13.75 -8.69 3.26
CA ILE A 375 13.09 -8.50 4.56
C ILE A 375 11.57 -8.63 4.44
N THR A 376 10.97 -8.01 3.42
CA THR A 376 9.52 -8.11 3.17
C THR A 376 9.11 -9.53 2.83
N LEU A 377 9.91 -10.21 2.00
CA LEU A 377 9.68 -11.61 1.63
C LEU A 377 9.79 -12.54 2.85
N TYR A 378 10.79 -12.31 3.72
CA TYR A 378 10.96 -13.04 4.97
C TYR A 378 9.74 -12.87 5.88
N MET A 379 9.31 -11.63 6.15
CA MET A 379 8.13 -11.37 6.98
C MET A 379 6.87 -12.02 6.39
N ALA A 380 6.67 -11.91 5.08
CA ALA A 380 5.52 -12.55 4.42
C ALA A 380 5.56 -14.07 4.48
N ALA A 381 6.74 -14.69 4.29
CA ALA A 381 6.89 -16.13 4.40
C ALA A 381 6.66 -16.61 5.84
N ASP A 382 7.23 -15.92 6.83
CA ASP A 382 7.08 -16.27 8.24
C ASP A 382 5.62 -16.16 8.71
N VAL A 383 4.95 -15.05 8.39
CA VAL A 383 3.51 -14.89 8.66
C VAL A 383 2.70 -15.98 7.94
N GLY A 384 2.94 -16.20 6.65
CA GLY A 384 2.23 -17.23 5.88
C GLY A 384 2.38 -18.63 6.48
N LEU A 385 3.59 -19.01 6.88
CA LEU A 385 3.87 -20.29 7.54
C LEU A 385 3.21 -20.40 8.91
N GLN A 386 3.20 -19.33 9.70
CA GLN A 386 2.51 -19.34 10.99
C GLN A 386 0.99 -19.43 10.83
N MET A 387 0.44 -18.84 9.77
CA MET A 387 -1.00 -18.82 9.53
C MET A 387 -1.54 -20.08 8.84
N ILE A 388 -0.68 -20.90 8.22
CA ILE A 388 -1.10 -22.08 7.46
C ILE A 388 -1.95 -23.07 8.27
N LYS A 389 -1.72 -23.16 9.58
CA LYS A 389 -2.46 -24.06 10.48
C LYS A 389 -3.91 -23.62 10.74
N TYR A 390 -4.30 -22.42 10.31
CA TYR A 390 -5.64 -21.86 10.46
C TYR A 390 -6.46 -21.89 9.15
N ILE A 391 -5.87 -22.41 8.07
CA ILE A 391 -6.51 -22.64 6.75
C ILE A 391 -6.68 -24.14 6.57
#